data_AF-A0A151GFQ7-F1
#
_entry.id   AF-A0A151GFQ7-F1
#
_cell.length_a   1.000
_cell.length_b   1.000
_cell.length_c   1.000
_cell.angle_alpha   90.00
_cell.angle_beta   90.00
_cell.angle_gamma   90.00
#
_symmetry.space_group_name_H-M   'P 1'
#
loop_
_entity.id
_entity.type
_entity.pdbx_description
1 polymer ?
#
loop_
_entity_poly.entity_id
_entity_poly.type
_entity_poly.pdbx_seq_one_letter_code
_entity_poly.pdbx_strand_id
1 'polypeptide(L)'
;MLPDGTQQANGSTVTPQDLSERSRRSREHHPLDQHINKALCRHEWISKDRNWTRQELDRERADFFDTRVTGRPEIWQTVHVALQMLWEPNHESNDDGMQGLGTAQSILSAAEISLPTGDLSSGVYDSFGNYYQLPQWVVANPSNMIRDNCSRTSGNISALDKYIIGEGDDEPSTDDAEREGAGAKGRHTVLDQVTVRARLSETGLDVDIIISKFDTVRNVTKAITSKSALSTTKMIRLAYMGKILKENMSLEAQGWQNGYIVNALVFDR
;
A
#
# COMPACT_ATOMS: atom_id res chain seq x y z
N MET A 1 -89.85 15.42 30.89
CA MET A 1 -89.76 14.03 31.40
C MET A 1 -88.88 13.26 30.42
N LEU A 2 -87.88 12.55 30.97
CA LEU A 2 -86.74 11.77 30.39
C LEU A 2 -87.08 10.85 29.18
N PRO A 3 -86.10 10.23 28.45
CA PRO A 3 -84.68 10.01 28.81
C PRO A 3 -83.64 10.27 27.67
N ASP A 4 -82.35 10.29 28.02
CA ASP A 4 -81.26 10.04 27.05
C ASP A 4 -80.24 9.07 27.65
N GLY A 5 -79.74 8.16 26.81
CA GLY A 5 -79.05 6.93 27.18
C GLY A 5 -77.54 6.95 26.96
N THR A 6 -76.82 6.39 27.94
CA THR A 6 -75.72 5.41 27.85
C THR A 6 -74.59 5.58 26.80
N GLN A 7 -73.33 5.77 27.24
CA GLN A 7 -72.27 4.73 27.32
C GLN A 7 -70.86 5.30 27.63
N GLN A 8 -70.01 4.41 28.15
CA GLN A 8 -68.78 4.60 28.94
C GLN A 8 -67.52 5.02 28.16
N ALA A 9 -66.57 5.65 28.85
CA ALA A 9 -65.14 5.53 28.58
C ALA A 9 -64.35 5.54 29.90
N ASN A 10 -63.80 4.38 30.27
CA ASN A 10 -62.86 4.22 31.38
C ASN A 10 -61.45 4.64 30.93
N GLY A 11 -60.86 5.62 31.61
CA GLY A 11 -59.45 5.99 31.44
C GLY A 11 -58.81 6.16 32.81
N SER A 12 -58.18 5.09 33.31
CA SER A 12 -57.50 5.06 34.60
C SER A 12 -56.32 6.02 34.64
N THR A 13 -56.33 6.88 35.66
CA THR A 13 -55.28 7.83 36.03
C THR A 13 -54.00 7.10 36.45
N VAL A 14 -52.89 7.35 35.74
CA VAL A 14 -51.56 6.82 36.10
C VAL A 14 -50.83 7.85 36.97
N THR A 15 -50.44 7.44 38.18
CA THR A 15 -49.68 8.24 39.16
C THR A 15 -48.21 8.38 38.76
N PRO A 16 -47.57 9.55 39.01
CA PRO A 16 -46.23 9.88 38.48
C PRO A 16 -45.03 9.28 39.26
N GLN A 17 -45.22 8.20 40.03
CA GLN A 17 -44.15 7.62 40.85
C GLN A 17 -43.40 6.43 40.20
N ASP A 18 -43.83 5.96 39.01
CA ASP A 18 -43.26 4.77 38.35
C ASP A 18 -42.16 5.06 37.30
N LEU A 19 -41.53 6.24 37.37
CA LEU A 19 -40.47 6.62 36.40
C LEU A 19 -39.05 6.56 36.97
N SER A 20 -38.88 6.35 38.28
CA SER A 20 -37.55 6.32 38.91
C SER A 20 -36.92 4.93 39.03
N GLU A 21 -37.69 3.84 38.84
CA GLU A 21 -37.16 2.48 38.89
C GLU A 21 -36.79 1.89 37.51
N ARG A 22 -37.24 2.51 36.41
CA ARG A 22 -36.85 2.08 35.04
C ARG A 22 -35.42 2.43 34.64
N SER A 23 -34.78 3.38 35.33
CA SER A 23 -33.44 3.86 34.95
C SER A 23 -32.29 2.95 35.41
N ARG A 24 -32.56 1.92 36.24
CA ARG A 24 -31.51 1.00 36.75
C ARG A 24 -31.56 -0.41 36.17
N ARG A 25 -32.34 -0.66 35.12
CA ARG A 25 -32.48 -1.97 34.46
C ARG A 25 -32.06 -1.99 32.99
N SER A 26 -31.03 -1.23 32.63
CA SER A 26 -30.35 -1.38 31.34
C SER A 26 -28.83 -1.24 31.53
N ARG A 27 -28.29 -1.93 32.53
CA ARG A 27 -27.01 -2.60 32.31
C ARG A 27 -27.39 -3.95 31.75
N GLU A 28 -27.66 -3.95 30.46
CA GLU A 28 -27.84 -5.17 29.70
C GLU A 28 -26.60 -6.02 29.98
N HIS A 29 -26.81 -7.13 30.69
CA HIS A 29 -25.91 -8.26 30.71
C HIS A 29 -25.86 -8.81 29.27
N HIS A 30 -25.26 -8.05 28.37
CA HIS A 30 -24.78 -8.60 27.12
C HIS A 30 -23.74 -9.64 27.50
N PRO A 31 -23.88 -10.89 27.03
CA PRO A 31 -22.85 -11.88 27.26
C PRO A 31 -21.52 -11.30 26.76
N LEU A 32 -20.49 -11.30 27.61
CA LEU A 32 -19.17 -10.73 27.33
C LEU A 32 -18.59 -11.22 25.99
N ASP A 33 -19.04 -12.40 25.57
CA ASP A 33 -18.79 -13.06 24.29
C ASP A 33 -19.11 -12.19 23.06
N GLN A 34 -20.19 -11.39 23.11
CA GLN A 34 -20.61 -10.55 21.98
C GLN A 34 -19.71 -9.34 21.74
N HIS A 35 -18.90 -8.94 22.72
CA HIS A 35 -18.08 -7.72 22.65
C HIS A 35 -16.59 -8.00 22.37
N ILE A 36 -16.19 -9.27 22.29
CA ILE A 36 -14.80 -9.63 21.95
C ILE A 36 -14.53 -9.36 20.47
N ASN A 37 -15.57 -9.42 19.63
CA ASN A 37 -15.42 -9.37 18.18
C ASN A 37 -16.03 -8.12 17.58
N LYS A 38 -15.19 -7.25 17.04
CA LYS A 38 -15.60 -6.13 16.19
C LYS A 38 -15.57 -6.57 14.73
N ALA A 39 -16.45 -5.98 13.92
CA ALA A 39 -16.46 -6.21 12.48
C ALA A 39 -15.13 -5.82 11.85
N LEU A 40 -14.67 -6.64 10.91
CA LEU A 40 -13.43 -6.44 10.16
C LEU A 40 -13.42 -5.10 9.42
N CYS A 41 -12.38 -4.31 9.65
CA CYS A 41 -12.11 -3.03 9.02
C CYS A 41 -10.90 -3.13 8.10
N ARG A 42 -10.92 -2.37 6.99
CA ARG A 42 -9.74 -2.25 6.12
C ARG A 42 -8.68 -1.42 6.83
N HIS A 43 -7.48 -1.97 6.92
CA HIS A 43 -6.34 -1.26 7.46
C HIS A 43 -5.78 -0.29 6.42
N GLU A 44 -5.68 0.99 6.75
CA GLU A 44 -5.04 2.00 5.93
C GLU A 44 -3.76 2.47 6.60
N TRP A 45 -2.64 2.42 5.88
CA TRP A 45 -1.35 2.85 6.40
C TRP A 45 -0.49 3.49 5.32
N ILE A 46 0.52 4.25 5.77
CA ILE A 46 1.47 4.96 4.93
C ILE A 46 2.88 4.53 5.35
N SER A 47 3.69 4.09 4.40
CA SER A 47 5.08 3.74 4.67
C SER A 47 5.92 5.00 4.81
N LYS A 48 6.62 5.17 5.93
CA LYS A 48 7.46 6.35 6.20
C LYS A 48 8.91 6.16 5.69
N ASP A 49 9.42 4.93 5.78
CA ASP A 49 10.85 4.65 5.61
C ASP A 49 11.19 4.02 4.25
N ARG A 50 10.21 3.38 3.59
CA ARG A 50 10.42 2.61 2.36
C ARG A 50 9.29 2.82 1.35
N ASN A 51 9.63 3.01 0.07
CA ASN A 51 8.64 2.99 -1.00
C ASN A 51 8.39 1.55 -1.44
N TRP A 52 7.17 1.07 -1.28
CA TRP A 52 6.79 -0.29 -1.66
C TRP A 52 6.33 -0.34 -3.10
N THR A 53 6.83 -1.33 -3.81
CA THR A 53 6.29 -1.78 -5.10
C THR A 53 5.31 -2.94 -4.87
N ARG A 54 4.30 -3.10 -5.72
CA ARG A 54 3.31 -4.19 -5.61
C ARG A 54 3.96 -5.58 -5.60
N GLN A 55 4.87 -5.85 -6.55
CA GLN A 55 5.56 -7.14 -6.66
C GLN A 55 6.47 -7.43 -5.46
N GLU A 56 7.15 -6.40 -4.95
CA GLU A 56 8.04 -6.52 -3.79
C GLU A 56 7.24 -6.83 -2.52
N LEU A 57 6.09 -6.18 -2.35
CA LEU A 57 5.20 -6.41 -1.22
C LEU A 57 4.60 -7.83 -1.25
N ASP A 58 4.15 -8.29 -2.42
CA ASP A 58 3.58 -9.64 -2.56
C ASP A 58 4.63 -10.74 -2.33
N ARG A 59 5.88 -10.50 -2.74
CA ARG A 59 7.00 -11.40 -2.42
C ARG A 59 7.28 -11.46 -0.93
N GLU A 60 7.43 -10.31 -0.27
CA GLU A 60 7.69 -10.29 1.17
C GLU A 60 6.53 -10.87 1.99
N ARG A 61 5.29 -10.72 1.51
CA ARG A 61 4.12 -11.40 2.10
C ARG A 61 4.27 -12.91 2.01
N ALA A 62 4.60 -13.45 0.84
CA ALA A 62 4.82 -14.88 0.67
C ALA A 62 5.94 -15.39 1.59
N ASP A 63 7.08 -14.70 1.62
CA ASP A 63 8.22 -15.04 2.48
C ASP A 63 7.83 -14.99 3.99
N PHE A 64 6.97 -14.04 4.38
CA PHE A 64 6.47 -13.97 5.76
C PHE A 64 5.59 -15.15 6.14
N PHE A 65 4.67 -15.57 5.28
CA PHE A 65 3.80 -16.71 5.56
C PHE A 65 4.55 -18.05 5.50
N ASP A 66 5.55 -18.18 4.62
CA ASP A 66 6.39 -19.38 4.50
C ASP A 66 7.26 -19.62 5.76
N THR A 67 7.75 -18.54 6.36
CA THR A 67 8.63 -18.62 7.55
C THR A 67 7.89 -18.76 8.88
N ARG A 68 6.55 -18.67 8.89
CA ARG A 68 5.75 -18.72 10.12
C ARG A 68 5.53 -20.16 10.59
N VAL A 69 6.26 -20.52 11.65
CA VAL A 69 6.09 -21.79 12.39
C VAL A 69 5.41 -21.62 13.76
N THR A 70 5.10 -20.39 14.16
CA THR A 70 4.60 -20.09 15.51
C THR A 70 3.09 -20.29 15.62
N GLY A 71 2.63 -21.16 16.52
CA GLY A 71 1.20 -21.41 16.72
C GLY A 71 0.64 -22.46 15.76
N ARG A 72 -0.67 -22.42 15.51
CA ARG A 72 -1.38 -23.39 14.66
C ARG A 72 -1.30 -22.99 13.18
N PRO A 73 -0.82 -23.88 12.27
CA PRO A 73 -0.74 -23.57 10.85
C PRO A 73 -2.12 -23.35 10.23
N GLU A 74 -3.17 -23.98 10.77
CA GLU A 74 -4.54 -23.82 10.30
C GLU A 74 -5.01 -22.37 10.44
N ILE A 75 -4.67 -21.72 11.55
CA ILE A 75 -5.01 -20.31 11.80
C ILE A 75 -4.29 -19.39 10.81
N TRP A 76 -2.99 -19.63 10.59
CA TRP A 76 -2.23 -18.87 9.59
C TRP A 76 -2.80 -19.03 8.18
N GLN A 77 -3.20 -20.24 7.82
CA GLN A 77 -3.80 -20.51 6.52
C GLN A 77 -5.14 -19.79 6.37
N THR A 78 -6.01 -19.83 7.38
CA THR A 78 -7.28 -19.11 7.37
C THR A 78 -7.07 -17.61 7.25
N VAL A 79 -6.13 -17.04 8.02
CA VAL A 79 -5.77 -15.62 7.95
C VAL A 79 -5.24 -15.25 6.56
N HIS A 80 -4.40 -16.09 5.96
CA HIS A 80 -3.87 -15.87 4.62
C HIS A 80 -4.98 -15.85 3.57
N VAL A 81 -5.91 -16.81 3.60
CA VAL A 81 -7.07 -16.85 2.70
C VAL A 81 -7.97 -15.62 2.88
N ALA A 82 -8.24 -15.22 4.14
CA ALA A 82 -9.01 -14.02 4.42
C ALA A 82 -8.33 -12.77 3.85
N LEU A 83 -7.01 -12.65 3.98
CA LEU A 83 -6.23 -11.55 3.41
C LEU A 83 -6.22 -11.55 1.87
N GLN A 84 -6.12 -12.71 1.22
CA GLN A 84 -6.21 -12.82 -0.25
C GLN A 84 -7.54 -12.25 -0.76
N MET A 85 -8.66 -12.58 -0.10
CA MET A 85 -9.98 -12.03 -0.43
C MET A 85 -10.07 -10.51 -0.21
N LEU A 86 -9.27 -9.94 0.70
CA LEU A 86 -9.18 -8.49 0.91
C LEU A 86 -8.26 -7.81 -0.11
N TRP A 87 -7.24 -8.50 -0.60
CA TRP A 87 -6.30 -7.98 -1.59
C TRP A 87 -6.83 -8.04 -3.01
N GLU A 88 -7.67 -9.04 -3.34
CA GLU A 88 -8.31 -9.19 -4.64
C GLU A 88 -9.42 -8.15 -4.83
N PRO A 89 -9.27 -7.20 -5.77
CA PRO A 89 -10.37 -6.35 -6.20
C PRO A 89 -11.11 -7.06 -7.35
N ASN A 90 -11.92 -8.08 -7.05
CA ASN A 90 -12.82 -8.68 -8.06
C ASN A 90 -13.97 -7.67 -8.25
N HIS A 91 -14.03 -6.86 -9.32
CA HIS A 91 -14.28 -7.16 -10.75
C HIS A 91 -15.74 -7.61 -10.95
N GLU A 92 -16.51 -6.76 -11.65
CA GLU A 92 -17.80 -7.01 -12.33
C GLU A 92 -19.13 -6.76 -11.60
N SER A 93 -19.22 -6.09 -10.45
CA SER A 93 -20.56 -5.73 -9.93
C SER A 93 -20.48 -4.52 -9.03
N ASN A 94 -21.03 -3.38 -9.48
CA ASN A 94 -21.13 -2.05 -8.84
C ASN A 94 -21.65 -1.99 -7.36
N ASP A 95 -21.64 -3.11 -6.64
CA ASP A 95 -21.79 -3.32 -5.20
C ASP A 95 -20.38 -3.58 -4.55
N ASP A 96 -19.39 -2.81 -5.00
CA ASP A 96 -17.95 -3.15 -5.02
C ASP A 96 -17.15 -2.77 -3.75
N GLY A 97 -17.52 -3.26 -2.56
CA GLY A 97 -16.61 -3.10 -1.42
C GLY A 97 -17.01 -3.74 -0.10
N MET A 98 -18.30 -3.99 0.11
CA MET A 98 -18.81 -4.63 1.33
C MET A 98 -18.63 -6.16 1.27
N GLN A 99 -18.74 -6.74 0.07
CA GLN A 99 -18.83 -8.18 -0.10
C GLN A 99 -17.52 -8.92 0.23
N GLY A 100 -16.37 -8.39 -0.19
CA GLY A 100 -15.06 -8.96 0.16
C GLY A 100 -14.78 -8.94 1.67
N LEU A 101 -15.15 -7.86 2.36
CA LEU A 101 -15.03 -7.77 3.83
C LEU A 101 -15.96 -8.75 4.53
N GLY A 102 -17.20 -8.87 4.07
CA GLY A 102 -18.18 -9.80 4.63
C GLY A 102 -17.74 -11.27 4.47
N THR A 103 -17.22 -11.64 3.31
CA THR A 103 -16.67 -12.99 3.08
C THR A 103 -15.45 -13.25 3.95
N ALA A 104 -14.50 -12.32 4.02
CA ALA A 104 -13.33 -12.44 4.90
C ALA A 104 -13.72 -12.56 6.39
N GLN A 105 -14.67 -11.74 6.86
CA GLN A 105 -15.23 -11.84 8.20
C GLN A 105 -15.87 -13.21 8.45
N SER A 106 -16.59 -13.75 7.46
CA SER A 106 -17.25 -15.05 7.58
C SER A 106 -16.22 -16.19 7.71
N ILE A 107 -15.13 -16.12 6.95
CA ILE A 107 -14.00 -17.07 7.01
C ILE A 107 -13.34 -17.02 8.40
N LEU A 108 -13.05 -15.82 8.92
CA LEU A 108 -12.42 -15.66 10.24
C LEU A 108 -13.35 -16.14 11.37
N SER A 109 -14.65 -15.81 11.27
CA SER A 109 -15.64 -16.23 12.27
C SER A 109 -15.84 -17.75 12.28
N ALA A 110 -15.76 -18.40 11.12
CA ALA A 110 -15.88 -19.86 11.01
C ALA A 110 -14.69 -20.60 11.65
N ALA A 111 -13.53 -19.96 11.71
CA ALA A 111 -12.34 -20.49 12.39
C ALA A 111 -12.24 -20.06 13.86
N GLU A 112 -13.30 -19.45 14.43
CA GLU A 112 -13.34 -18.92 15.80
C GLU A 112 -12.23 -17.90 16.09
N ILE A 113 -11.74 -17.23 15.04
CA ILE A 113 -10.71 -16.20 15.17
C ILE A 113 -11.37 -14.90 15.63
N SER A 114 -10.87 -14.37 16.74
CA SER A 114 -11.42 -13.20 17.40
C SER A 114 -10.59 -11.94 17.19
N LEU A 115 -11.27 -10.81 16.94
CA LEU A 115 -10.71 -9.49 16.64
C LEU A 115 -11.27 -8.41 17.59
N PRO A 116 -10.57 -8.08 18.70
CA PRO A 116 -11.04 -7.06 19.65
C PRO A 116 -11.03 -5.64 19.09
N THR A 117 -10.11 -5.35 18.16
CA THR A 117 -10.00 -4.04 17.51
C THR A 117 -10.77 -4.00 16.19
N GLY A 118 -11.05 -5.15 15.56
CA GLY A 118 -11.59 -5.24 14.21
C GLY A 118 -10.56 -5.00 13.10
N ASP A 119 -9.29 -4.81 13.46
CA ASP A 119 -8.18 -4.64 12.53
C ASP A 119 -7.20 -5.81 12.66
N LEU A 120 -6.87 -6.45 11.54
CA LEU A 120 -5.91 -7.55 11.48
C LEU A 120 -4.49 -7.10 11.85
N SER A 121 -4.15 -5.81 11.68
CA SER A 121 -2.83 -5.27 12.07
C SER A 121 -2.63 -5.25 13.59
N SER A 122 -3.72 -5.17 14.35
CA SER A 122 -3.70 -5.23 15.82
C SER A 122 -3.47 -6.64 16.35
N GLY A 123 -3.31 -7.62 15.45
CA GLY A 123 -3.15 -9.03 15.76
C GLY A 123 -4.48 -9.75 15.95
N VAL A 124 -4.43 -11.08 15.82
CA VAL A 124 -5.60 -11.95 15.86
C VAL A 124 -5.49 -12.95 17.00
N TYR A 125 -6.63 -13.33 17.58
CA TYR A 125 -6.72 -14.31 18.65
C TYR A 125 -7.41 -15.57 18.16
N ASP A 126 -6.86 -16.71 18.49
CA ASP A 126 -7.48 -18.03 18.28
C ASP A 126 -8.39 -18.39 19.48
N SER A 127 -9.25 -19.40 19.32
CA SER A 127 -10.16 -19.87 20.38
C SER A 127 -9.42 -20.40 21.62
N PHE A 128 -8.18 -20.88 21.43
CA PHE A 128 -7.28 -21.27 22.52
C PHE A 128 -6.60 -20.07 23.24
N GLY A 129 -6.85 -18.84 22.81
CA GLY A 129 -6.23 -17.63 23.36
C GLY A 129 -4.80 -17.37 22.86
N ASN A 130 -4.35 -18.08 21.83
CA ASN A 130 -3.08 -17.79 21.17
C ASN A 130 -3.17 -16.48 20.40
N TYR A 131 -2.13 -15.64 20.52
CA TYR A 131 -2.05 -14.36 19.84
C TYR A 131 -1.11 -14.41 18.64
N TYR A 132 -1.60 -13.96 17.50
CA TYR A 132 -0.88 -13.95 16.22
C TYR A 132 -0.71 -12.52 15.74
N GLN A 133 0.52 -12.03 15.74
CA GLN A 133 0.85 -10.67 15.32
C GLN A 133 1.13 -10.59 13.82
N LEU A 134 0.43 -9.69 13.14
CA LEU A 134 0.58 -9.42 11.71
C LEU A 134 1.14 -7.99 11.51
N PRO A 135 2.28 -7.83 10.82
CA PRO A 135 2.75 -6.50 10.42
C PRO A 135 1.75 -5.80 9.47
N GLN A 136 1.67 -4.48 9.57
CA GLN A 136 0.80 -3.65 8.73
C GLN A 136 0.99 -3.88 7.22
N TRP A 137 2.23 -4.14 6.78
CA TRP A 137 2.57 -4.36 5.39
C TRP A 137 2.08 -5.71 4.85
N VAL A 138 1.96 -6.70 5.73
CA VAL A 138 1.29 -7.96 5.39
C VAL A 138 -0.19 -7.69 5.17
N VAL A 139 -0.84 -7.01 6.12
CA VAL A 139 -2.30 -6.86 6.14
C VAL A 139 -2.85 -6.05 4.96
N ALA A 140 -2.27 -4.89 4.66
CA ALA A 140 -2.82 -3.99 3.65
C ALA A 140 -1.73 -3.35 2.77
N ASN A 141 -2.15 -2.84 1.62
CA ASN A 141 -1.29 -2.08 0.72
C ASN A 141 -1.11 -0.66 1.26
N PRO A 142 0.12 -0.13 1.32
CA PRO A 142 0.33 1.25 1.73
C PRO A 142 -0.25 2.22 0.70
N SER A 143 -0.78 3.36 1.16
CA SER A 143 -1.35 4.37 0.25
C SER A 143 -0.31 5.02 -0.67
N ASN A 144 0.96 5.03 -0.25
CA ASN A 144 2.09 5.55 -1.01
C ASN A 144 2.83 4.49 -1.83
N MET A 145 2.11 3.47 -2.33
CA MET A 145 2.69 2.45 -3.20
C MET A 145 3.09 3.04 -4.56
N ILE A 146 4.31 2.73 -4.99
CA ILE A 146 4.75 3.05 -6.35
C ILE A 146 4.17 1.98 -7.27
N ARG A 147 3.36 2.40 -8.24
CA ARG A 147 3.04 1.51 -9.37
C ARG A 147 4.33 1.31 -10.14
N ASP A 148 4.79 0.06 -10.25
CA ASP A 148 5.79 -0.28 -11.24
C ASP A 148 5.31 0.29 -12.57
N ASN A 149 6.07 1.27 -13.07
CA ASN A 149 5.84 1.82 -14.38
C ASN A 149 6.25 0.75 -15.39
N CYS A 150 5.39 -0.26 -15.56
CA CYS A 150 5.28 -0.99 -16.81
C CYS A 150 4.93 0.06 -17.86
N SER A 151 5.98 0.64 -18.46
CA SER A 151 5.93 1.29 -19.74
C SER A 151 5.06 0.44 -20.65
N ARG A 152 3.91 0.99 -20.98
CA ARG A 152 3.01 0.52 -22.01
C ARG A 152 3.81 0.41 -23.32
N THR A 153 4.28 -0.78 -23.67
CA THR A 153 4.20 -1.20 -25.07
C THR A 153 2.77 -1.71 -25.28
N SER A 154 1.81 -0.78 -25.22
CA SER A 154 0.48 -1.03 -25.77
C SER A 154 0.61 -0.81 -27.27
N GLY A 155 0.93 -1.89 -27.96
CA GLY A 155 1.09 -1.95 -29.40
C GLY A 155 0.66 -3.32 -29.89
N ASN A 156 -0.65 -3.54 -29.88
CA ASN A 156 -1.38 -4.42 -30.80
C ASN A 156 -0.88 -5.87 -30.97
N ILE A 157 -1.49 -6.80 -30.23
CA ILE A 157 -1.66 -8.17 -30.71
C ILE A 157 -3.09 -8.61 -30.38
N SER A 158 -4.03 -8.13 -31.19
CA SER A 158 -5.33 -8.78 -31.32
C SER A 158 -5.12 -10.07 -32.11
N ALA A 159 -5.74 -11.15 -31.62
CA ALA A 159 -6.03 -12.39 -32.32
C ALA A 159 -4.85 -13.26 -32.75
N LEU A 160 -4.38 -14.15 -31.86
CA LEU A 160 -4.41 -15.58 -32.16
C LEU A 160 -4.18 -16.41 -30.89
N ASP A 161 -4.98 -17.47 -30.80
CA ASP A 161 -4.72 -18.71 -30.07
C ASP A 161 -5.06 -18.80 -28.58
N LYS A 162 -6.31 -19.20 -28.37
CA LYS A 162 -6.80 -19.90 -27.20
C LYS A 162 -7.19 -21.31 -27.68
N TYR A 163 -6.32 -22.31 -27.59
CA TYR A 163 -6.72 -23.70 -27.31
C TYR A 163 -5.50 -24.65 -27.12
N ILE A 164 -5.71 -25.65 -26.26
CA ILE A 164 -4.99 -26.93 -26.12
C ILE A 164 -4.01 -27.04 -24.93
N ILE A 165 -4.63 -27.54 -23.85
CA ILE A 165 -4.09 -28.39 -22.78
C ILE A 165 -3.42 -29.65 -23.37
N GLY A 166 -2.28 -30.08 -22.81
CA GLY A 166 -1.75 -31.43 -23.03
C GLY A 166 -0.44 -31.70 -22.27
N GLU A 167 -0.48 -32.69 -21.38
CA GLU A 167 0.64 -33.28 -20.62
C GLU A 167 1.78 -33.82 -21.52
N GLY A 168 2.99 -33.93 -20.96
CA GLY A 168 4.07 -34.75 -21.55
C GLY A 168 5.45 -34.46 -20.98
N ASP A 169 6.10 -35.55 -20.53
CA ASP A 169 7.43 -35.71 -19.94
C ASP A 169 8.64 -35.15 -20.73
N ASP A 170 9.79 -35.19 -20.03
CA ASP A 170 11.19 -35.33 -20.49
C ASP A 170 12.14 -34.10 -20.43
N GLU A 171 12.92 -34.10 -19.35
CA GLU A 171 14.30 -33.57 -19.16
C GLU A 171 15.32 -34.16 -20.17
N PRO A 172 16.63 -33.84 -20.12
CA PRO A 172 17.36 -32.56 -20.24
C PRO A 172 18.35 -32.59 -21.44
N SER A 173 19.01 -31.48 -21.77
CA SER A 173 20.32 -31.52 -22.46
C SER A 173 21.14 -30.27 -22.20
N THR A 174 22.38 -30.52 -21.79
CA THR A 174 23.47 -29.59 -21.53
C THR A 174 24.17 -29.17 -22.83
N ASP A 175 24.85 -28.02 -22.80
CA ASP A 175 26.24 -27.78 -23.28
C ASP A 175 26.45 -26.35 -23.85
N ASP A 176 27.19 -25.58 -23.05
CA ASP A 176 28.36 -24.78 -23.39
C ASP A 176 28.32 -23.51 -24.27
N ALA A 177 28.64 -22.42 -23.58
CA ALA A 177 29.78 -21.52 -23.79
C ALA A 177 29.74 -20.38 -24.84
N GLU A 178 29.67 -19.18 -24.27
CA GLU A 178 30.52 -18.02 -24.55
C GLU A 178 30.43 -17.32 -25.92
N ARG A 179 29.76 -16.16 -25.91
CA ARG A 179 30.36 -14.96 -26.50
C ARG A 179 29.91 -13.69 -25.80
N GLU A 180 30.86 -13.04 -25.12
CA GLU A 180 30.75 -11.69 -24.61
C GLU A 180 30.51 -10.65 -25.73
N GLY A 181 29.82 -9.56 -25.38
CA GLY A 181 29.82 -8.36 -26.22
C GLY A 181 28.77 -7.31 -25.90
N ALA A 182 29.08 -6.46 -24.92
CA ALA A 182 28.67 -5.06 -24.80
C ALA A 182 27.23 -4.72 -24.34
N GLY A 183 27.18 -4.08 -23.15
CA GLY A 183 26.10 -3.15 -22.82
C GLY A 183 25.38 -3.39 -21.50
N ALA A 184 26.07 -3.86 -20.45
CA ALA A 184 25.55 -3.82 -19.08
C ALA A 184 25.36 -2.35 -18.64
N LYS A 185 24.23 -1.73 -19.03
CA LYS A 185 23.71 -0.54 -18.36
C LYS A 185 23.27 -1.01 -16.97
N GLY A 186 24.14 -0.77 -15.99
CA GLY A 186 23.96 -1.16 -14.61
C GLY A 186 22.54 -0.90 -14.16
N ARG A 187 21.85 -1.98 -13.79
CA ARG A 187 20.59 -1.96 -13.06
C ARG A 187 20.90 -1.42 -11.66
N HIS A 188 21.03 -0.10 -11.54
CA HIS A 188 21.17 0.55 -10.24
C HIS A 188 19.87 0.32 -9.47
N THR A 189 20.03 -0.29 -8.30
CA THR A 189 18.94 -0.62 -7.38
C THR A 189 18.22 0.67 -6.96
N VAL A 190 16.88 0.61 -6.90
CA VAL A 190 15.98 1.75 -6.61
C VAL A 190 16.20 2.38 -5.21
N LEU A 191 16.95 1.70 -4.34
CA LEU A 191 17.28 2.11 -2.97
C LEU A 191 18.23 3.32 -2.87
N ASP A 192 18.76 3.79 -3.99
CA ASP A 192 19.77 4.83 -4.02
C ASP A 192 19.31 6.15 -4.69
N GLN A 193 18.00 6.33 -4.87
CA GLN A 193 17.46 7.56 -5.45
C GLN A 193 17.32 8.66 -4.40
N VAL A 194 17.69 9.89 -4.77
CA VAL A 194 17.62 11.10 -3.96
C VAL A 194 16.97 12.23 -4.76
N THR A 195 16.11 12.99 -4.10
CA THR A 195 15.47 14.18 -4.70
C THR A 195 16.38 15.40 -4.53
N VAL A 196 16.88 15.94 -5.64
CA VAL A 196 17.65 17.19 -5.68
C VAL A 196 16.72 18.33 -6.07
N ARG A 197 16.76 19.42 -5.32
CA ARG A 197 16.12 20.69 -5.70
C ARG A 197 17.15 21.61 -6.34
N ALA A 198 16.94 21.95 -7.60
CA ALA A 198 17.82 22.82 -8.37
C ALA A 198 17.11 24.14 -8.69
N ARG A 199 17.67 25.27 -8.24
CA ARG A 199 17.18 26.61 -8.55
C ARG A 199 17.79 27.11 -9.86
N LEU A 200 16.97 27.35 -10.87
CA LEU A 200 17.43 27.90 -12.15
C LEU A 200 17.66 29.41 -12.03
N SER A 201 18.82 29.86 -12.49
CA SER A 201 19.18 31.29 -12.43
C SER A 201 18.45 32.13 -13.49
N GLU A 202 17.98 31.50 -14.57
CA GLU A 202 17.27 32.19 -15.65
C GLU A 202 15.82 32.53 -15.27
N THR A 203 15.10 31.55 -14.72
CA THR A 203 13.67 31.70 -14.41
C THR A 203 13.43 31.97 -12.92
N GLY A 204 14.44 31.77 -12.07
CA GLY A 204 14.29 31.81 -10.61
C GLY A 204 13.44 30.68 -10.04
N LEU A 205 13.05 29.71 -10.87
CA LEU A 205 12.20 28.59 -10.49
C LEU A 205 13.03 27.44 -9.90
N ASP A 206 12.46 26.82 -8.88
CA ASP A 206 13.00 25.62 -8.26
C ASP A 206 12.45 24.38 -8.98
N VAL A 207 13.33 23.55 -9.51
CA VAL A 207 13.02 22.30 -10.19
C VAL A 207 13.45 21.13 -9.31
N ASP A 208 12.52 20.23 -9.01
CA ASP A 208 12.79 18.97 -8.34
C ASP A 208 13.11 17.86 -9.36
N ILE A 209 14.20 17.17 -9.12
CA ILE A 209 14.65 16.03 -9.93
C ILE A 209 15.00 14.85 -9.03
N ILE A 210 14.69 13.66 -9.50
CA ILE A 210 15.03 12.40 -8.82
C ILE A 210 16.24 11.81 -9.54
N ILE A 211 17.33 11.61 -8.81
CA ILE A 211 18.62 11.11 -9.33
C ILE A 211 19.18 10.02 -8.42
N SER A 212 20.12 9.20 -8.89
CA SER A 212 20.81 8.22 -8.03
C SER A 212 21.97 8.88 -7.27
N LYS A 213 22.44 8.35 -6.13
CA LYS A 213 23.60 8.96 -5.40
C LYS A 213 24.88 8.90 -6.22
N PHE A 214 25.03 7.84 -7.02
CA PHE A 214 26.16 7.65 -7.91
C PHE A 214 26.06 8.42 -9.24
N ASP A 215 24.96 9.15 -9.50
CA ASP A 215 24.84 9.92 -10.72
C ASP A 215 25.84 11.08 -10.76
N THR A 216 26.51 11.20 -11.90
CA THR A 216 27.43 12.32 -12.15
C THR A 216 26.67 13.62 -12.34
N VAL A 217 27.29 14.74 -11.94
CA VAL A 217 26.75 16.09 -12.14
C VAL A 217 26.36 16.34 -13.61
N ARG A 218 27.05 15.70 -14.58
CA ARG A 218 26.69 15.75 -16.00
C ARG A 218 25.31 15.16 -16.32
N ASN A 219 25.00 13.99 -15.76
CA ASN A 219 23.68 13.36 -15.93
C ASN A 219 22.58 14.21 -15.30
N VAL A 220 22.88 14.77 -14.13
CA VAL A 220 21.98 15.64 -13.35
C VAL A 220 21.68 16.92 -14.14
N THR A 221 22.69 17.52 -14.75
CA THR A 221 22.54 18.70 -15.61
C THR A 221 21.64 18.41 -16.81
N LYS A 222 21.84 17.27 -17.48
CA LYS A 222 20.97 16.83 -18.58
C LYS A 222 19.54 16.57 -18.12
N ALA A 223 19.36 15.96 -16.96
CA ALA A 223 18.05 15.71 -16.38
C ALA A 223 17.31 17.02 -16.07
N ILE A 224 18.01 18.03 -15.55
CA ILE A 224 17.46 19.37 -15.32
C ILE A 224 17.06 20.01 -16.65
N THR A 225 17.92 20.01 -17.68
CA THR A 225 17.59 20.59 -19.00
C THR A 225 16.34 19.97 -19.61
N SER A 226 16.22 18.63 -19.56
CA SER A 226 15.04 17.91 -20.06
C SER A 226 13.78 18.25 -19.26
N LYS A 227 13.89 18.43 -17.94
CA LYS A 227 12.76 18.72 -17.05
C LYS A 227 12.32 20.19 -17.14
N SER A 228 13.26 21.12 -17.36
CA SER A 228 13.01 22.55 -17.40
C SER A 228 12.68 23.08 -18.80
N ALA A 229 12.57 22.20 -19.81
CA ALA A 229 12.26 22.56 -21.21
C ALA A 229 13.11 23.72 -21.76
N LEU A 230 14.37 23.83 -21.31
CA LEU A 230 15.28 24.86 -21.78
C LEU A 230 15.81 24.49 -23.17
N SER A 231 15.98 25.49 -24.03
CA SER A 231 16.55 25.29 -25.37
C SER A 231 17.92 24.63 -25.27
N THR A 232 18.16 23.59 -26.09
CA THR A 232 19.41 22.78 -26.11
C THR A 232 20.67 23.60 -26.41
N THR A 233 20.51 24.85 -26.85
CA THR A 233 21.60 25.81 -27.07
C THR A 233 22.25 26.25 -25.75
N LYS A 234 21.51 26.23 -24.63
CA LYS A 234 21.97 26.74 -23.33
C LYS A 234 22.69 25.69 -22.50
N MET A 235 23.81 26.07 -21.90
CA MET A 235 24.61 25.23 -21.01
C MET A 235 24.30 25.55 -19.55
N ILE A 236 24.14 24.52 -18.72
CA ILE A 236 23.88 24.68 -17.29
C ILE A 236 25.11 24.25 -16.50
N ARG A 237 25.54 25.04 -15.53
CA ARG A 237 26.54 24.64 -14.52
C ARG A 237 25.92 24.66 -13.13
N LEU A 238 26.16 23.60 -12.37
CA LEU A 238 25.68 23.51 -10.99
C LEU A 238 26.68 24.15 -10.04
N ALA A 239 26.17 24.88 -9.05
CA ALA A 239 26.93 25.50 -7.99
C ALA A 239 26.29 25.21 -6.63
N TYR A 240 27.12 24.86 -5.65
CA TYR A 240 26.71 24.58 -4.28
C TYR A 240 27.64 25.31 -3.30
N MET A 241 27.06 26.06 -2.35
CA MET A 241 27.80 26.86 -1.35
C MET A 241 28.89 27.78 -1.98
N GLY A 242 28.63 28.33 -3.16
CA GLY A 242 29.58 29.20 -3.88
C GLY A 242 30.69 28.45 -4.65
N LYS A 243 30.71 27.11 -4.62
CA LYS A 243 31.62 26.29 -5.42
C LYS A 243 30.91 25.75 -6.65
N ILE A 244 31.54 25.87 -7.82
CA ILE A 244 31.05 25.24 -9.05
C ILE A 244 31.36 23.74 -8.99
N LEU A 245 30.32 22.93 -9.10
CA LEU A 245 30.37 21.47 -9.05
C LEU A 245 31.01 20.94 -10.35
N LYS A 246 31.89 19.94 -10.24
CA LYS A 246 32.55 19.34 -11.41
C LYS A 246 31.66 18.28 -12.04
N GLU A 247 31.53 18.30 -13.36
CA GLU A 247 30.69 17.39 -14.14
C GLU A 247 31.04 15.89 -13.99
N ASN A 248 32.31 15.58 -13.70
CA ASN A 248 32.84 14.22 -13.67
C ASN A 248 32.69 13.51 -12.31
N MET A 249 32.19 14.18 -11.27
CA MET A 249 31.99 13.56 -9.95
C MET A 249 30.50 13.54 -9.58
N SER A 250 30.14 12.73 -8.59
CA SER A 250 28.80 12.69 -8.03
C SER A 250 28.54 13.87 -7.09
N LEU A 251 27.27 14.15 -6.80
CA LEU A 251 26.88 15.21 -5.88
C LEU A 251 27.36 14.94 -4.45
N GLU A 252 27.25 13.69 -3.99
CA GLU A 252 27.69 13.28 -2.65
C GLU A 252 29.20 13.49 -2.44
N ALA A 253 30.02 13.18 -3.44
CA ALA A 253 31.48 13.34 -3.38
C ALA A 253 31.89 14.82 -3.30
N GLN A 254 30.99 15.73 -3.68
CA GLN A 254 31.21 17.17 -3.64
C GLN A 254 30.57 17.83 -2.41
N GLY A 255 30.11 17.01 -1.45
CA GLY A 255 29.59 17.47 -0.16
C GLY A 255 28.14 17.93 -0.22
N TRP A 256 27.40 17.60 -1.27
CA TRP A 256 25.97 17.84 -1.31
C TRP A 256 25.22 16.84 -0.41
N GLN A 257 24.22 17.33 0.31
CA GLN A 257 23.37 16.54 1.20
C GLN A 257 21.91 16.59 0.76
N ASN A 258 21.15 15.52 1.01
CA ASN A 258 19.73 15.46 0.70
C ASN A 258 18.96 16.62 1.37
N GLY A 259 18.05 17.25 0.63
CA GLY A 259 17.26 18.39 1.08
C GLY A 259 17.87 19.77 0.82
N TYR A 260 19.17 19.86 0.49
CA TYR A 260 19.82 21.12 0.15
C TYR A 260 19.55 21.53 -1.30
N ILE A 261 19.44 22.85 -1.50
CA ILE A 261 19.18 23.44 -2.82
C ILE A 261 20.52 23.67 -3.53
N VAL A 262 20.57 23.28 -4.80
CA VAL A 262 21.70 23.54 -5.71
C VAL A 262 21.33 24.70 -6.63
N ASN A 263 22.26 25.61 -6.90
CA ASN A 263 22.05 26.68 -7.86
C ASN A 263 22.47 26.21 -9.24
N ALA A 264 21.55 26.24 -10.20
CA ALA A 264 21.79 25.95 -11.60
C ALA A 264 21.97 27.27 -12.37
N LEU A 265 23.22 27.56 -12.73
CA LEU A 265 23.61 28.72 -13.52
C LEU A 265 23.42 28.40 -15.01
N VAL A 266 22.58 29.15 -15.70
CA VAL A 266 22.31 28.97 -17.13
C VAL A 266 23.19 29.96 -17.90
N PHE A 267 23.94 29.46 -18.88
CA PHE A 267 24.78 30.23 -19.78
C PHE A 267 24.28 30.05 -21.22
N ASP A 268 24.29 31.14 -21.98
CA ASP A 268 24.20 31.04 -23.44
C ASP A 268 25.56 30.61 -24.01
N ARG A 269 25.53 29.94 -25.16
CA ARG A 269 26.73 29.35 -25.77
C ARG A 269 27.46 30.33 -26.68
#